data_AF-A0AAN6A669-F1
#
_entry.id   AF-A0AAN6A669-F1
#
_cell.length_a   1.000
_cell.length_b   1.000
_cell.length_c   1.000
_cell.angle_alpha   90.00
_cell.angle_beta   90.00
_cell.angle_gamma   90.00
#
_symmetry.space_group_name_H-M   'P 1'
#
loop_
_entity.id
_entity.type
_entity.pdbx_description
1 polymer ?
#
loop_
_entity_poly.entity_id
_entity_poly.type
_entity_poly.pdbx_seq_one_letter_code
_entity_poly.pdbx_strand_id
1 'polypeptide(L)'
;MFNIKVIIDNKNKTHYIHYINSKQIKDKKINYPGEDLIEFLLMDLTEYKNKLNRYFINNKIIIEDIENNYDNLHNIIYHIAELIKNKHDIAYSYLVSKIEFVFLSEKNILNQLHLAFRALEEIIRLQEIFKEGAEICLNAESLTKLTQSERFILFLDKHPQYENFSFKTSHSLTLVKNGESDLYKINDINNNNTNYKTKHPPLAYKQFEEVNPIKYLILEELEEFLFYEFAEMCKLELKIKKCQLCGEFFILKSKHNAYYCNRIYENNLTCNQIGIKKTYKLKISNNPTLKEYERIYNAKYAKMKRDELKENSIGESKEDFMKWSKIAQKLRKQYINNEITKEDFLLRLSL
;
A
#
# COMPACT_ATOMS: atom_id res chain seq x y z
N MET A 1 15.33 13.03 15.32
CA MET A 1 14.10 12.46 15.90
C MET A 1 13.08 12.28 14.80
N PHE A 2 12.59 11.05 14.63
CA PHE A 2 11.52 10.68 13.70
C PHE A 2 10.19 11.17 14.25
N ASN A 3 9.34 11.73 13.38
CA ASN A 3 8.01 12.17 13.76
C ASN A 3 7.10 12.22 12.52
N ILE A 4 5.90 11.63 12.64
CA ILE A 4 4.83 11.75 11.66
C ILE A 4 3.67 12.50 12.30
N LYS A 5 3.27 13.60 11.69
CA LYS A 5 2.00 14.27 12.00
C LYS A 5 0.92 13.73 11.08
N VAL A 6 -0.14 13.16 11.65
CA VAL A 6 -1.32 12.76 10.88
C VAL A 6 -2.42 13.79 11.05
N ILE A 7 -2.87 14.34 9.93
CA ILE A 7 -3.89 15.38 9.88
C ILE A 7 -5.07 14.86 9.06
N ILE A 8 -6.28 15.03 9.59
CA ILE A 8 -7.51 14.80 8.85
C ILE A 8 -8.03 16.18 8.42
N ASP A 9 -8.11 16.42 7.12
CA ASP A 9 -8.63 17.68 6.60
C ASP A 9 -10.16 17.76 6.66
N ASN A 10 -10.71 18.94 6.36
CA ASN A 10 -12.15 19.19 6.39
C ASN A 10 -12.95 18.34 5.38
N LYS A 11 -12.28 17.66 4.44
CA LYS A 11 -12.86 16.74 3.46
C LYS A 11 -12.65 15.27 3.86
N ASN A 12 -12.31 15.00 5.13
CA ASN A 12 -11.98 13.68 5.67
C ASN A 12 -10.84 12.97 4.94
N LYS A 13 -9.88 13.72 4.35
CA LYS A 13 -8.67 13.12 3.77
C LYS A 13 -7.55 13.12 4.80
N THR A 14 -6.82 12.02 4.84
CA THR A 14 -5.68 11.84 5.74
C THR A 14 -4.40 12.31 5.06
N HIS A 15 -3.63 13.14 5.76
CA HIS A 15 -2.34 13.65 5.33
C HIS A 15 -1.28 13.22 6.34
N TYR A 16 -0.20 12.63 5.83
CA TYR A 16 0.97 12.26 6.62
C TYR A 16 2.09 13.24 6.31
N ILE A 17 2.46 14.04 7.31
CA ILE A 17 3.61 14.94 7.22
C ILE A 17 4.76 14.33 7.99
N HIS A 18 5.79 13.91 7.26
CA HIS A 18 6.95 13.22 7.81
C HIS A 18 8.10 14.20 8.06
N TYR A 19 8.63 14.14 9.28
CA TYR A 19 9.74 14.95 9.77
C TYR A 19 10.91 14.07 10.20
N ILE A 20 12.12 14.49 9.83
CA ILE A 20 13.37 13.98 10.42
C ILE A 20 14.19 15.19 10.85
N ASN A 21 14.63 15.20 12.11
CA ASN A 21 15.45 16.28 12.68
C ASN A 21 14.84 17.68 12.48
N SER A 22 13.54 17.79 12.74
CA SER A 22 12.73 19.02 12.62
C SER A 22 12.60 19.59 11.19
N LYS A 23 13.15 18.91 10.18
CA LYS A 23 12.95 19.25 8.77
C LYS A 23 11.82 18.39 8.20
N GLN A 24 10.91 19.03 7.49
CA GLN A 24 9.89 18.33 6.71
C GLN A 24 10.57 17.69 5.49
N ILE A 25 10.31 16.40 5.27
CA ILE A 25 10.96 15.64 4.18
C ILE A 25 9.95 15.17 3.15
N LYS A 26 8.74 14.84 3.57
CA LYS A 26 7.71 14.31 2.66
C LYS A 26 6.33 14.70 3.17
N ASP A 27 5.49 15.18 2.26
CA ASP A 27 4.05 15.25 2.45
C ASP A 27 3.41 14.23 1.52
N LYS A 28 2.65 13.30 2.09
CA LYS A 28 1.92 12.28 1.35
C LYS A 28 0.44 12.43 1.67
N LYS A 29 -0.29 12.96 0.70
CA LYS A 29 -1.74 12.92 0.69
C LYS A 29 -2.18 11.50 0.38
N ILE A 30 -2.88 10.87 1.31
CA ILE A 30 -3.35 9.50 1.14
C ILE A 30 -4.87 9.52 0.96
N ASN A 31 -5.33 8.84 -0.09
CA ASN A 31 -6.77 8.71 -0.33
C ASN A 31 -7.41 7.64 0.57
N TYR A 32 -6.66 6.59 0.96
CA TYR A 32 -7.12 5.51 1.84
C TYR A 32 -5.99 5.03 2.75
N PRO A 33 -6.20 4.90 4.07
CA PRO A 33 -5.20 4.35 4.97
C PRO A 33 -4.90 2.90 4.60
N GLY A 34 -3.68 2.45 4.89
CA GLY A 34 -3.23 1.07 4.76
C GLY A 34 -2.21 0.82 3.66
N GLU A 35 -1.97 1.76 2.75
CA GLU A 35 -1.02 1.53 1.64
C GLU A 35 0.40 1.29 2.16
N ASP A 36 0.88 2.12 3.08
CA ASP A 36 2.20 1.97 3.69
C ASP A 36 2.25 0.73 4.59
N LEU A 37 1.18 0.42 5.34
CA LEU A 37 1.09 -0.84 6.10
C LEU A 37 1.26 -2.04 5.17
N ILE A 38 0.49 -2.14 4.08
CA ILE A 38 0.58 -3.30 3.17
C ILE A 38 1.95 -3.36 2.50
N GLU A 39 2.55 -2.23 2.11
CA GLU A 39 3.93 -2.20 1.61
C GLU A 39 4.93 -2.75 2.64
N PHE A 40 4.80 -2.34 3.91
CA PHE A 40 5.61 -2.83 5.03
C PHE A 40 5.46 -4.36 5.22
N LEU A 41 4.24 -4.88 5.18
CA LEU A 41 3.98 -6.32 5.34
C LEU A 41 4.57 -7.14 4.18
N LEU A 42 4.66 -6.57 2.98
CA LEU A 42 5.17 -7.24 1.79
C LEU A 42 6.70 -7.19 1.65
N MET A 43 7.40 -6.44 2.50
CA MET A 43 8.86 -6.40 2.45
C MET A 43 9.46 -7.79 2.68
N ASP A 44 10.33 -8.22 1.76
CA ASP A 44 11.18 -9.38 1.97
C ASP A 44 12.31 -9.04 2.96
N LEU A 45 12.23 -9.61 4.16
CA LEU A 45 13.21 -9.47 5.24
C LEU A 45 14.14 -10.68 5.36
N THR A 46 14.20 -11.58 4.36
CA THR A 46 15.01 -12.80 4.46
C THR A 46 16.49 -12.50 4.67
N GLU A 47 17.10 -11.65 3.83
CA GLU A 47 18.50 -11.25 4.02
C GLU A 47 18.72 -10.47 5.33
N TYR A 48 17.77 -9.61 5.67
CA TYR A 48 17.79 -8.80 6.89
C TYR A 48 17.85 -9.67 8.15
N LYS A 49 16.93 -10.64 8.27
CA LYS A 49 16.87 -11.64 9.34
C LYS A 49 18.15 -12.46 9.40
N ASN A 50 18.63 -12.94 8.24
CA ASN A 50 19.83 -13.77 8.17
C ASN A 50 21.08 -13.02 8.64
N LYS A 51 21.23 -11.72 8.32
CA LYS A 51 22.36 -10.93 8.83
C LYS A 51 22.20 -10.62 10.32
N LEU A 52 21.01 -10.20 10.77
CA LEU A 52 20.76 -9.90 12.18
C LEU A 52 21.08 -11.10 13.09
N ASN A 53 20.57 -12.28 12.74
CA ASN A 53 20.72 -13.49 13.53
C ASN A 53 22.18 -13.97 13.67
N ARG A 54 23.12 -13.48 12.86
CA ARG A 54 24.55 -13.78 13.04
C ARG A 54 25.15 -13.07 14.26
N TYR A 55 24.55 -11.96 14.68
CA TYR A 55 25.10 -11.09 15.72
C TYR A 55 24.16 -10.96 16.93
N PHE A 56 22.85 -11.14 16.74
CA PHE A 56 21.85 -10.94 17.77
C PHE A 56 20.75 -12.00 17.69
N ILE A 57 20.60 -12.79 18.76
CA ILE A 57 19.54 -13.82 18.88
C ILE A 57 19.04 -13.80 20.33
N ASN A 58 17.72 -14.00 20.52
CA ASN A 58 17.09 -14.15 21.84
C ASN A 58 17.48 -13.03 22.81
N ASN A 59 17.45 -11.78 22.30
CA ASN A 59 17.81 -10.59 23.05
C ASN A 59 19.26 -10.59 23.59
N LYS A 60 20.22 -11.22 22.86
CA LYS A 60 21.64 -11.26 23.24
C LYS A 60 22.55 -11.06 22.04
N ILE A 61 23.61 -10.28 22.25
CA ILE A 61 24.72 -10.17 21.31
C ILE A 61 25.56 -11.46 21.42
N ILE A 62 25.89 -12.07 20.29
CA ILE A 62 26.55 -13.39 20.21
C ILE A 62 28.08 -13.26 20.13
N ILE A 63 28.58 -12.07 19.80
CA ILE A 63 30.00 -11.82 19.63
C ILE A 63 30.69 -11.68 20.99
N GLU A 64 31.79 -12.43 21.17
CA GLU A 64 32.70 -12.30 22.30
C GLU A 64 33.57 -11.04 22.14
N ASP A 65 34.03 -10.49 23.27
CA ASP A 65 34.89 -9.30 23.31
C ASP A 65 34.30 -8.08 22.56
N ILE A 66 33.18 -7.60 23.11
CA ILE A 66 32.37 -6.52 22.54
C ILE A 66 33.15 -5.21 22.42
N GLU A 67 34.05 -4.93 23.37
CA GLU A 67 34.82 -3.68 23.39
C GLU A 67 35.76 -3.61 22.17
N ASN A 68 36.49 -4.68 21.87
CA ASN A 68 37.38 -4.72 20.71
C ASN A 68 36.64 -4.79 19.37
N ASN A 69 35.38 -5.22 19.37
CA ASN A 69 34.55 -5.34 18.17
C ASN A 69 33.54 -4.18 18.00
N TYR A 70 33.56 -3.18 18.87
CA TYR A 70 32.51 -2.16 18.93
C TYR A 70 32.29 -1.45 17.58
N ASP A 71 33.35 -0.93 16.96
CA ASP A 71 33.24 -0.18 15.69
C ASP A 71 32.71 -1.06 14.56
N ASN A 72 33.12 -2.33 14.54
CA ASN A 72 32.62 -3.30 13.56
C ASN A 72 31.13 -3.57 13.76
N LEU A 73 30.69 -3.83 15.00
CA LEU A 73 29.29 -4.05 15.35
C LEU A 73 28.42 -2.83 15.05
N HIS A 74 28.92 -1.64 15.35
CA HIS A 74 28.29 -0.37 15.02
C HIS A 74 28.06 -0.24 13.50
N ASN A 75 29.06 -0.53 12.67
CA ASN A 75 28.92 -0.52 11.22
C ASN A 75 27.95 -1.59 10.70
N ILE A 76 28.00 -2.80 11.28
CA ILE A 76 27.10 -3.90 10.93
C ILE A 76 25.64 -3.50 11.15
N ILE A 77 25.33 -2.81 12.25
CA ILE A 77 23.96 -2.35 12.54
C ILE A 77 23.42 -1.48 11.40
N TYR A 78 24.19 -0.49 10.93
CA TYR A 78 23.77 0.35 9.80
C TYR A 78 23.70 -0.42 8.48
N HIS A 79 24.61 -1.35 8.24
CA HIS A 79 24.55 -2.21 7.05
C HIS A 79 23.28 -3.08 7.01
N ILE A 80 22.80 -3.56 8.17
CA ILE A 80 21.53 -4.28 8.25
C ILE A 80 20.37 -3.31 7.98
N ALA A 81 20.37 -2.11 8.59
CA ALA A 81 19.34 -1.10 8.37
C ALA A 81 19.23 -0.67 6.89
N GLU A 82 20.35 -0.54 6.17
CA GLU A 82 20.36 -0.19 4.73
C GLU A 82 19.62 -1.20 3.84
N LEU A 83 19.44 -2.46 4.27
CA LEU A 83 18.72 -3.48 3.48
C LEU A 83 17.24 -3.17 3.25
N ILE A 84 16.65 -2.26 4.05
CA ILE A 84 15.24 -1.84 3.91
C ILE A 84 15.07 -0.45 3.30
N LYS A 85 16.15 0.26 2.99
CA LYS A 85 16.14 1.66 2.53
C LYS A 85 15.24 1.93 1.33
N ASN A 86 15.31 1.07 0.32
CA ASN A 86 14.51 1.19 -0.90
C ASN A 86 13.27 0.29 -0.88
N LYS A 87 12.94 -0.30 0.27
CA LYS A 87 11.80 -1.21 0.44
C LYS A 87 10.63 -0.54 1.13
N HIS A 88 10.89 0.37 2.09
CA HIS A 88 9.85 1.12 2.79
C HIS A 88 10.43 2.35 3.51
N ASP A 89 10.22 3.53 2.93
CA ASP A 89 10.84 4.81 3.35
C ASP A 89 10.64 5.15 4.84
N ILE A 90 9.42 4.97 5.35
CA ILE A 90 9.04 5.37 6.72
C ILE A 90 9.76 4.50 7.74
N ALA A 91 9.70 3.19 7.56
CA ALA A 91 10.37 2.20 8.42
C ALA A 91 11.89 2.40 8.45
N TYR A 92 12.52 2.63 7.29
CA TYR A 92 13.95 2.94 7.24
C TYR A 92 14.28 4.26 7.96
N SER A 93 13.50 5.31 7.71
CA SER A 93 13.70 6.62 8.35
C SER A 93 13.55 6.58 9.86
N TYR A 94 12.54 5.85 10.36
CA TYR A 94 12.37 5.55 11.78
C TYR A 94 13.59 4.80 12.32
N LEU A 95 13.97 3.70 11.67
CA LEU A 95 15.02 2.81 12.15
C LEU A 95 16.36 3.55 12.29
N VAL A 96 16.77 4.27 11.25
CA VAL A 96 18.01 5.07 11.29
C VAL A 96 17.92 6.14 12.38
N SER A 97 16.81 6.87 12.47
CA SER A 97 16.63 7.88 13.52
C SER A 97 16.70 7.30 14.93
N LYS A 98 16.15 6.09 15.13
CA LYS A 98 16.17 5.37 16.42
C LYS A 98 17.59 4.94 16.77
N ILE A 99 18.30 4.35 15.82
CA ILE A 99 19.69 3.90 15.98
C ILE A 99 20.59 5.10 16.29
N GLU A 100 20.50 6.18 15.53
CA GLU A 100 21.25 7.43 15.77
C GLU A 100 20.97 7.98 17.17
N PHE A 101 19.69 8.03 17.57
CA PHE A 101 19.32 8.51 18.89
C PHE A 101 19.90 7.64 20.00
N VAL A 102 19.90 6.30 19.85
CA VAL A 102 20.51 5.38 20.81
C VAL A 102 22.00 5.68 20.99
N PHE A 103 22.75 5.80 19.90
CA PHE A 103 24.19 6.08 19.97
C PHE A 103 24.53 7.48 20.49
N LEU A 104 23.63 8.46 20.31
CA LEU A 104 23.80 9.81 20.86
C LEU A 104 23.43 9.93 22.34
N SER A 105 22.46 9.14 22.82
CA SER A 105 21.85 9.33 24.14
C SER A 105 22.33 8.35 25.22
N GLU A 106 22.59 7.09 24.84
CA GLU A 106 23.09 6.08 25.77
C GLU A 106 24.61 6.17 25.88
N LYS A 107 25.14 6.13 27.11
CA LYS A 107 26.58 6.27 27.38
C LYS A 107 27.28 4.93 27.52
N ASN A 108 26.57 3.89 27.96
CA ASN A 108 27.14 2.57 28.12
C ASN A 108 27.23 1.86 26.77
N ILE A 109 28.45 1.52 26.36
CA ILE A 109 28.80 0.88 25.08
C ILE A 109 27.98 -0.39 24.82
N LEU A 110 27.86 -1.26 25.82
CA LEU A 110 27.10 -2.52 25.70
C LEU A 110 25.61 -2.24 25.50
N ASN A 111 25.05 -1.30 26.27
CA ASN A 111 23.64 -0.91 26.13
C ASN A 111 23.36 -0.24 24.79
N GLN A 112 24.27 0.59 24.26
CA GLN A 112 24.13 1.20 22.93
C GLN A 112 23.93 0.13 21.87
N LEU A 113 24.86 -0.83 21.79
CA LEU A 113 24.78 -1.92 20.81
C LEU A 113 23.53 -2.77 21.02
N HIS A 114 23.22 -3.12 22.27
CA HIS A 114 22.04 -3.92 22.59
C HIS A 114 20.74 -3.23 22.14
N LEU A 115 20.56 -1.95 22.48
CA LEU A 115 19.38 -1.18 22.08
C LEU A 115 19.29 -1.00 20.55
N ALA A 116 20.42 -0.79 19.88
CA ALA A 116 20.46 -0.65 18.44
C ALA A 116 20.13 -1.97 17.71
N PHE A 117 20.62 -3.12 18.20
CA PHE A 117 20.20 -4.43 17.69
C PHE A 117 18.72 -4.71 17.97
N ARG A 118 18.19 -4.31 19.13
CA ARG A 118 16.74 -4.41 19.42
C ARG A 118 15.90 -3.57 18.47
N ALA A 119 16.35 -2.37 18.09
CA ALA A 119 15.68 -1.57 17.07
C ALA A 119 15.63 -2.31 15.72
N LEU A 120 16.67 -3.06 15.36
CA LEU A 120 16.66 -3.91 14.17
C LEU A 120 15.66 -5.07 14.29
N GLU A 121 15.66 -5.77 15.42
CA GLU A 121 14.73 -6.88 15.70
C GLU A 121 13.27 -6.42 15.72
N GLU A 122 13.02 -5.19 16.18
CA GLU A 122 11.68 -4.60 16.23
C GLU A 122 11.00 -4.56 14.86
N ILE A 123 11.73 -4.27 13.77
CA ILE A 123 11.18 -4.29 12.41
C ILE A 123 10.57 -5.66 12.08
N ILE A 124 11.25 -6.75 12.47
CA ILE A 124 10.79 -8.12 12.26
C ILE A 124 9.54 -8.38 13.09
N ARG A 125 9.61 -8.07 14.39
CA ARG A 125 8.51 -8.26 15.34
C ARG A 125 7.24 -7.55 14.86
N LEU A 126 7.35 -6.28 14.49
CA LEU A 126 6.21 -5.50 14.00
C LEU A 126 5.65 -6.08 12.71
N GLN A 127 6.50 -6.51 11.77
CA GLN A 127 6.02 -7.14 10.54
C GLN A 127 5.24 -8.42 10.83
N GLU A 128 5.68 -9.24 11.79
CA GLU A 128 5.00 -10.48 12.17
C GLU A 128 3.64 -10.20 12.82
N ILE A 129 3.60 -9.30 13.80
CA ILE A 129 2.35 -8.91 14.48
C ILE A 129 1.32 -8.38 13.49
N PHE A 130 1.70 -7.43 12.63
CA PHE A 130 0.75 -6.84 11.70
C PHE A 130 0.43 -7.73 10.51
N LYS A 131 1.27 -8.72 10.16
CA LYS A 131 0.90 -9.80 9.22
C LYS A 131 -0.23 -10.65 9.80
N GLU A 132 -0.11 -11.04 11.06
CA GLU A 132 -1.16 -11.79 11.76
C GLU A 132 -2.44 -10.95 11.88
N GLY A 133 -2.33 -9.68 12.29
CA GLY A 133 -3.46 -8.76 12.34
C GLY A 133 -4.15 -8.57 10.99
N ALA A 134 -3.40 -8.40 9.90
CA ALA A 134 -3.96 -8.28 8.56
C ALA A 134 -4.69 -9.55 8.11
N GLU A 135 -4.16 -10.73 8.44
CA GLU A 135 -4.78 -12.02 8.14
C GLU A 135 -6.11 -12.21 8.89
N ILE A 136 -6.16 -11.83 10.17
CA ILE A 136 -7.35 -11.96 11.01
C ILE A 136 -8.42 -10.91 10.63
N CYS A 137 -8.01 -9.64 10.57
CA CYS A 137 -8.93 -8.51 10.53
C CYS A 137 -9.26 -8.05 9.11
N LEU A 138 -8.30 -8.11 8.19
CA LEU A 138 -8.41 -7.44 6.89
C LEU A 138 -8.62 -8.44 5.75
N ASN A 139 -8.14 -9.67 5.86
CA ASN A 139 -8.28 -10.66 4.79
C ASN A 139 -9.76 -10.97 4.54
N ALA A 140 -10.21 -10.70 3.32
CA ALA A 140 -11.58 -10.92 2.87
C ALA A 140 -11.99 -12.40 2.85
N GLU A 141 -11.01 -13.31 2.83
CA GLU A 141 -11.21 -14.74 2.68
C GLU A 141 -11.06 -15.50 4.00
N SER A 142 -10.54 -14.84 5.04
CA SER A 142 -10.34 -15.42 6.36
C SER A 142 -11.46 -15.02 7.31
N LEU A 143 -11.84 -15.92 8.22
CA LEU A 143 -12.83 -15.70 9.29
C LEU A 143 -14.15 -15.06 8.80
N THR A 144 -14.64 -15.47 7.61
CA THR A 144 -15.78 -14.81 6.91
C THR A 144 -17.10 -14.81 7.68
N LYS A 145 -17.22 -15.66 8.71
CA LYS A 145 -18.39 -15.71 9.61
C LYS A 145 -18.37 -14.66 10.72
N LEU A 146 -17.23 -14.04 10.98
CA LEU A 146 -17.05 -13.04 12.02
C LEU A 146 -17.14 -11.63 11.45
N THR A 147 -17.79 -10.76 12.20
CA THR A 147 -17.83 -9.30 11.99
C THR A 147 -16.44 -8.69 12.13
N GLN A 148 -16.28 -7.45 11.65
CA GLN A 148 -15.01 -6.73 11.79
C GLN A 148 -14.60 -6.56 13.27
N SER A 149 -15.56 -6.26 14.15
CA SER A 149 -15.30 -6.07 15.58
C SER A 149 -14.85 -7.37 16.27
N GLU A 150 -15.50 -8.50 15.98
CA GLU A 150 -15.10 -9.81 16.53
C GLU A 150 -13.68 -10.18 16.09
N ARG A 151 -13.33 -9.94 14.82
CA ARG A 151 -11.96 -10.16 14.33
C ARG A 151 -10.96 -9.25 15.03
N PHE A 152 -11.30 -7.98 15.25
CA PHE A 152 -10.43 -7.05 15.98
C PHE A 152 -10.22 -7.50 17.43
N ILE A 153 -11.26 -8.01 18.10
CA ILE A 153 -11.14 -8.62 19.43
C ILE A 153 -10.17 -9.81 19.41
N LEU A 154 -10.25 -10.69 18.40
CA LEU A 154 -9.29 -11.80 18.25
C LEU A 154 -7.84 -11.32 18.05
N PHE A 155 -7.64 -10.20 17.36
CA PHE A 155 -6.32 -9.58 17.25
C PHE A 155 -5.84 -9.06 18.61
N LEU A 156 -6.70 -8.39 19.38
CA LEU A 156 -6.36 -7.89 20.71
C LEU A 156 -6.05 -9.02 21.70
N ASP A 157 -6.81 -10.13 21.68
CA ASP A 157 -6.55 -11.31 22.51
C ASP A 157 -5.14 -11.90 22.26
N LYS A 158 -4.70 -11.91 21.00
CA LYS A 158 -3.35 -12.35 20.61
C LYS A 158 -2.27 -11.31 20.90
N HIS A 159 -2.62 -10.03 20.92
CA HIS A 159 -1.69 -8.92 21.06
C HIS A 159 -2.23 -7.89 22.07
N PRO A 160 -2.28 -8.25 23.37
CA PRO A 160 -2.94 -7.45 24.40
C PRO A 160 -2.27 -6.09 24.62
N GLN A 161 -1.03 -5.90 24.16
CA GLN A 161 -0.38 -4.59 24.17
C GLN A 161 -1.14 -3.52 23.39
N TYR A 162 -2.04 -3.90 22.48
CA TYR A 162 -2.85 -2.94 21.72
C TYR A 162 -4.20 -2.59 22.36
N GLU A 163 -4.61 -3.26 23.44
CA GLU A 163 -5.91 -2.98 24.09
C GLU A 163 -5.98 -1.56 24.65
N ASN A 164 -4.87 -1.09 25.22
CA ASN A 164 -4.75 0.23 25.83
C ASN A 164 -3.79 1.13 25.03
N PHE A 165 -3.60 0.84 23.74
CA PHE A 165 -2.75 1.67 22.90
C PHE A 165 -3.35 3.06 22.73
N SER A 166 -2.52 4.09 22.91
CA SER A 166 -2.98 5.48 22.87
C SER A 166 -2.11 6.29 21.93
N PHE A 167 -2.72 7.26 21.25
CA PHE A 167 -2.03 8.18 20.37
C PHE A 167 -1.94 9.56 21.00
N LYS A 168 -0.74 10.15 20.95
CA LYS A 168 -0.55 11.55 21.33
C LYS A 168 -1.25 12.45 20.32
N THR A 169 -2.05 13.39 20.81
CA THR A 169 -2.71 14.40 19.98
C THR A 169 -2.23 15.79 20.35
N SER A 170 -2.22 16.68 19.37
CA SER A 170 -1.90 18.09 19.57
C SER A 170 -2.75 18.96 18.65
N HIS A 171 -2.64 20.27 18.81
CA HIS A 171 -3.34 21.27 18.03
C HIS A 171 -2.34 22.22 17.39
N SER A 172 -2.64 22.66 16.18
CA SER A 172 -1.91 23.71 15.49
C SER A 172 -2.90 24.65 14.80
N LEU A 173 -2.39 25.66 14.13
CA LEU A 173 -3.13 26.58 13.29
C LEU A 173 -2.81 26.28 11.83
N THR A 174 -3.84 26.25 10.99
CA THR A 174 -3.70 26.18 9.53
C THR A 174 -4.37 27.40 8.89
N LEU A 175 -3.93 27.74 7.70
CA LEU A 175 -4.46 28.85 6.92
C LEU A 175 -5.39 28.29 5.85
N VAL A 176 -6.54 28.91 5.62
CA VAL A 176 -7.50 28.46 4.60
C VAL A 176 -7.43 29.34 3.37
N LYS A 177 -7.37 28.71 2.19
CA LYS A 177 -7.47 29.38 0.89
C LYS A 177 -8.48 28.62 0.02
N ASN A 178 -9.50 29.32 -0.49
CA ASN A 178 -10.58 28.72 -1.30
C ASN A 178 -11.30 27.57 -0.57
N GLY A 179 -11.49 27.69 0.75
CA GLY A 179 -12.09 26.63 1.58
C GLY A 179 -11.21 25.37 1.78
N GLU A 180 -9.95 25.38 1.34
CA GLU A 180 -8.99 24.31 1.59
C GLU A 180 -7.90 24.74 2.58
N SER A 181 -7.61 23.90 3.57
CA SER A 181 -6.53 24.12 4.53
C SER A 181 -5.17 23.96 3.85
N ASP A 182 -4.32 24.99 3.96
CA ASP A 182 -2.92 24.97 3.56
C ASP A 182 -2.10 24.27 4.65
N LEU A 183 -1.94 22.96 4.46
CA LEU A 183 -1.18 22.10 5.38
C LEU A 183 0.35 22.24 5.20
N TYR A 184 0.81 22.91 4.13
CA TYR A 184 2.24 23.07 3.83
C TYR A 184 2.94 24.06 4.78
N LYS A 185 2.18 24.98 5.40
CA LYS A 185 2.72 26.03 6.29
C LYS A 185 2.46 25.79 7.77
N ILE A 186 1.99 24.60 8.17
CA ILE A 186 1.72 24.28 9.58
C ILE A 186 2.96 24.46 10.46
N ASN A 187 4.13 24.06 9.95
CA ASN A 187 5.39 24.25 10.67
C ASN A 187 5.87 25.69 10.67
N ASP A 188 5.63 26.47 9.62
CA ASP A 188 5.98 27.90 9.59
C ASP A 188 5.18 28.69 10.64
N ILE A 189 3.96 28.25 10.96
CA ILE A 189 3.13 28.90 11.99
C ILE A 189 3.60 28.52 13.41
N ASN A 190 4.02 27.27 13.63
CA ASN A 190 4.44 26.80 14.96
C ASN A 190 5.91 27.10 15.30
N ASN A 191 6.83 27.09 14.33
CA ASN A 191 8.26 27.29 14.55
C ASN A 191 8.67 28.76 14.60
N ASN A 192 7.85 29.65 14.04
CA ASN A 192 8.08 31.06 14.23
C ASN A 192 7.73 31.40 15.69
N ASN A 193 8.72 31.86 16.45
CA ASN A 193 8.54 32.70 17.63
C ASN A 193 7.85 34.04 17.24
N THR A 194 6.77 33.98 16.44
CA THR A 194 5.93 35.12 16.14
C THR A 194 5.29 35.54 17.45
N ASN A 195 5.80 36.63 17.99
CA ASN A 195 5.17 37.40 19.05
C ASN A 195 3.68 37.57 18.69
N TYR A 196 2.82 36.74 19.28
CA TYR A 196 1.35 36.79 19.15
C TYR A 196 0.75 38.14 19.63
N LYS A 197 1.60 39.09 20.05
CA LYS A 197 1.24 40.47 20.39
C LYS A 197 0.82 41.32 19.17
N THR A 198 1.18 40.94 17.95
CA THR A 198 0.67 41.61 16.74
C THR A 198 -0.58 40.90 16.24
N LYS A 199 -1.76 41.50 16.46
CA LYS A 199 -3.09 41.06 15.96
C LYS A 199 -3.22 41.01 14.42
N HIS A 200 -2.11 41.01 13.69
CA HIS A 200 -2.08 40.98 12.24
C HIS A 200 -1.19 39.83 11.78
N PRO A 201 -1.73 38.87 11.02
CA PRO A 201 -0.92 37.92 10.28
C PRO A 201 0.13 38.69 9.47
N PRO A 202 1.41 38.28 9.42
CA PRO A 202 2.42 38.86 8.53
C PRO A 202 1.86 39.10 7.11
N LEU A 203 2.28 40.16 6.41
CA LEU A 203 1.70 40.57 5.11
C LEU A 203 1.61 39.43 4.08
N ALA A 204 2.47 38.41 4.18
CA ALA A 204 2.44 37.18 3.38
C ALA A 204 1.15 36.34 3.51
N TYR A 205 0.31 36.63 4.51
CA TYR A 205 -0.91 35.87 4.81
C TYR A 205 -2.21 36.58 4.39
N LYS A 206 -2.14 37.77 3.76
CA LYS A 206 -3.32 38.49 3.23
C LYS A 206 -4.09 37.71 2.15
N GLN A 207 -3.48 36.68 1.57
CA GLN A 207 -4.09 35.82 0.54
C GLN A 207 -4.93 34.65 1.10
N PHE A 208 -4.95 34.50 2.43
CA PHE A 208 -5.72 33.46 3.11
C PHE A 208 -6.96 34.08 3.74
N GLU A 209 -8.07 33.37 3.61
CA GLU A 209 -9.40 33.85 4.00
C GLU A 209 -9.58 33.73 5.52
N GLU A 210 -9.05 32.65 6.12
CA GLU A 210 -9.26 32.31 7.53
C GLU A 210 -8.04 31.61 8.15
N VAL A 211 -7.94 31.66 9.48
CA VAL A 211 -7.02 30.84 10.29
C VAL A 211 -7.86 29.91 11.14
N ASN A 212 -7.66 28.59 10.99
CA ASN A 212 -8.45 27.59 11.70
C ASN A 212 -7.56 26.72 12.59
N PRO A 213 -7.99 26.41 13.83
CA PRO A 213 -7.33 25.39 14.63
C PRO A 213 -7.51 24.02 13.97
N ILE A 214 -6.44 23.23 13.94
CA ILE A 214 -6.44 21.87 13.41
C ILE A 214 -5.87 20.91 14.44
N LYS A 215 -6.57 19.81 14.66
CA LYS A 215 -6.09 18.70 15.50
C LYS A 215 -5.25 17.75 14.65
N TYR A 216 -4.15 17.27 15.20
CA TYR A 216 -3.31 16.26 14.56
C TYR A 216 -2.81 15.23 15.56
N LEU A 217 -2.53 14.03 15.06
CA LEU A 217 -1.86 12.96 15.80
C LEU A 217 -0.36 13.10 15.63
N ILE A 218 0.38 12.74 16.67
CA ILE A 218 1.85 12.68 16.64
C ILE A 218 2.24 11.22 16.83
N LEU A 219 2.92 10.68 15.82
CA LEU A 219 3.45 9.32 15.83
C LEU A 219 4.97 9.44 15.83
N GLU A 220 5.59 9.06 16.94
CA GLU A 220 7.02 9.15 17.22
C GLU A 220 7.70 7.77 17.06
N GLU A 221 6.93 6.69 17.05
CA GLU A 221 7.41 5.31 16.89
C GLU A 221 6.77 4.62 15.67
N LEU A 222 7.49 3.67 15.06
CA LEU A 222 6.97 2.91 13.91
C LEU A 222 5.75 2.06 14.30
N GLU A 223 5.72 1.51 15.51
CA GLU A 223 4.59 0.73 16.02
C GLU A 223 3.30 1.57 16.06
N GLU A 224 3.40 2.84 16.47
CA GLU A 224 2.26 3.76 16.46
C GLU A 224 1.77 4.02 15.04
N PHE A 225 2.67 4.24 14.09
CA PHE A 225 2.32 4.42 12.68
C PHE A 225 1.61 3.19 12.09
N LEU A 226 2.16 2.01 12.29
CA LEU A 226 1.59 0.76 11.76
C LEU A 226 0.26 0.42 12.44
N PHE A 227 0.15 0.62 13.75
CA PHE A 227 -1.12 0.41 14.46
C PHE A 227 -2.18 1.41 14.03
N TYR A 228 -1.82 2.68 13.80
CA TYR A 228 -2.75 3.68 13.29
C TYR A 228 -3.30 3.29 11.92
N GLU A 229 -2.42 2.93 10.98
CA GLU A 229 -2.83 2.44 9.65
C GLU A 229 -3.76 1.22 9.77
N PHE A 230 -3.37 0.24 10.59
CA PHE A 230 -4.13 -0.98 10.81
C PHE A 230 -5.52 -0.72 11.41
N ALA A 231 -5.59 0.11 12.45
CA ALA A 231 -6.84 0.45 13.13
C ALA A 231 -7.78 1.25 12.22
N GLU A 232 -7.26 2.20 11.44
CA GLU A 232 -8.07 2.94 10.46
C GLU A 232 -8.55 2.03 9.32
N MET A 233 -7.73 1.08 8.85
CA MET A 233 -8.19 0.06 7.91
C MET A 233 -9.34 -0.78 8.48
N CYS A 234 -9.23 -1.22 9.75
CA CYS A 234 -10.27 -1.99 10.42
C CYS A 234 -11.56 -1.16 10.55
N LYS A 235 -11.45 0.09 11.02
CA LYS A 235 -12.58 1.02 11.21
C LYS A 235 -13.32 1.33 9.91
N LEU A 236 -12.60 1.49 8.81
CA LEU A 236 -13.16 1.71 7.48
C LEU A 236 -13.61 0.41 6.79
N GLU A 237 -13.49 -0.73 7.50
CA GLU A 237 -13.76 -2.09 7.00
C GLU A 237 -13.05 -2.38 5.66
N LEU A 238 -11.85 -1.83 5.49
CA LEU A 238 -11.03 -2.10 4.32
C LEU A 238 -10.63 -3.57 4.32
N LYS A 239 -10.69 -4.17 3.13
CA LYS A 239 -10.38 -5.57 2.95
C LYS A 239 -9.17 -5.75 2.06
N ILE A 240 -8.40 -6.79 2.35
CA ILE A 240 -7.29 -7.25 1.52
C ILE A 240 -7.58 -8.62 0.92
N LYS A 241 -6.95 -8.92 -0.21
CA LYS A 241 -6.97 -10.24 -0.84
C LYS A 241 -5.59 -10.60 -1.36
N LYS A 242 -5.31 -11.91 -1.50
CA LYS A 242 -4.15 -12.39 -2.23
C LYS A 242 -4.39 -12.26 -3.74
N CYS A 243 -3.43 -11.65 -4.44
CA CYS A 243 -3.46 -11.58 -5.88
C CYS A 243 -3.30 -12.99 -6.48
N GLN A 244 -4.24 -13.41 -7.34
CA GLN A 244 -4.17 -14.74 -7.96
C GLN A 244 -3.02 -14.92 -8.95
N LEU A 245 -2.31 -13.83 -9.31
CA LEU A 245 -1.12 -13.91 -10.18
C LEU A 245 0.18 -13.89 -9.37
N CYS A 246 0.37 -12.91 -8.49
CA CYS A 246 1.64 -12.75 -7.76
C CYS A 246 1.61 -13.33 -6.34
N GLY A 247 0.48 -13.83 -5.84
CA GLY A 247 0.32 -14.39 -4.50
C GLY A 247 0.22 -13.34 -3.37
N GLU A 248 0.76 -12.15 -3.59
CA GLU A 248 0.84 -11.10 -2.56
C GLU A 248 -0.48 -10.39 -2.26
N PHE A 249 -0.62 -9.92 -1.01
CA PHE A 249 -1.78 -9.14 -0.57
C PHE A 249 -1.93 -7.80 -1.31
N PHE A 250 -3.16 -7.35 -1.48
CA PHE A 250 -3.50 -6.01 -1.96
C PHE A 250 -4.84 -5.54 -1.41
N ILE A 251 -4.99 -4.22 -1.28
CA ILE A 251 -6.21 -3.58 -0.77
C ILE A 251 -7.30 -3.57 -1.85
N LEU A 252 -8.52 -3.97 -1.49
CA LEU A 252 -9.71 -3.87 -2.32
C LEU A 252 -10.23 -2.42 -2.33
N LYS A 253 -9.83 -1.64 -3.34
CA LYS A 253 -10.25 -0.23 -3.51
C LYS A 253 -11.70 -0.04 -3.97
N SER A 254 -12.40 -1.11 -4.35
CA SER A 254 -13.79 -1.04 -4.84
C SER A 254 -14.62 -2.19 -4.28
N LYS A 255 -15.94 -2.02 -4.25
CA LYS A 255 -16.89 -3.08 -3.88
C LYS A 255 -16.91 -4.26 -4.86
N HIS A 256 -16.29 -4.11 -6.04
CA HIS A 256 -16.14 -5.22 -6.98
C HIS A 256 -15.06 -6.18 -6.49
N ASN A 257 -15.36 -7.48 -6.54
CA ASN A 257 -14.46 -8.55 -6.13
C ASN A 257 -13.27 -8.65 -7.12
N ALA A 258 -12.22 -7.88 -6.86
CA ALA A 258 -11.00 -7.90 -7.66
C ALA A 258 -10.18 -9.15 -7.35
N TYR A 259 -9.66 -9.81 -8.39
CA TYR A 259 -8.84 -11.02 -8.28
C TYR A 259 -7.32 -10.74 -8.40
N TYR A 260 -6.96 -9.59 -8.95
CA TYR A 260 -5.58 -9.23 -9.28
C TYR A 260 -5.27 -7.82 -8.81
N CYS A 261 -4.05 -7.59 -8.35
CA CYS A 261 -3.56 -6.26 -7.97
C CYS A 261 -3.10 -5.46 -9.20
N ASN A 262 -2.81 -4.18 -9.01
CA ASN A 262 -2.29 -3.29 -10.07
C ASN A 262 -0.75 -3.15 -10.04
N ARG A 263 -0.02 -4.00 -9.29
CA ARG A 263 1.45 -4.00 -9.32
C ARG A 263 1.95 -4.45 -10.68
N ILE A 264 3.04 -3.85 -11.15
CA ILE A 264 3.78 -4.31 -12.33
C ILE A 264 4.31 -5.72 -12.07
N TYR A 265 4.13 -6.62 -13.04
CA TYR A 265 4.53 -8.02 -12.93
C TYR A 265 5.51 -8.42 -14.03
N GLU A 266 5.12 -8.29 -15.30
CA GLU A 266 5.96 -8.69 -16.43
C GLU A 266 5.72 -7.75 -17.61
N ASN A 267 6.78 -7.41 -18.37
CA ASN A 267 6.71 -6.59 -19.58
C ASN A 267 6.00 -5.24 -19.38
N ASN A 268 6.22 -4.59 -18.23
CA ASN A 268 5.53 -3.35 -17.81
C ASN A 268 3.98 -3.47 -17.74
N LEU A 269 3.45 -4.69 -17.70
CA LEU A 269 2.04 -4.95 -17.50
C LEU A 269 1.76 -5.28 -16.04
N THR A 270 0.61 -4.82 -15.57
CA THR A 270 0.12 -5.08 -14.22
C THR A 270 -0.39 -6.50 -14.05
N CYS A 271 -0.40 -7.00 -12.81
CA CYS A 271 -1.02 -8.30 -12.50
C CYS A 271 -2.47 -8.38 -13.00
N ASN A 272 -3.21 -7.28 -12.93
CA ASN A 272 -4.58 -7.20 -13.43
C ASN A 272 -4.66 -7.38 -14.95
N GLN A 273 -3.83 -6.68 -15.72
CA GLN A 273 -3.79 -6.80 -17.18
C GLN A 273 -3.41 -8.22 -17.62
N ILE A 274 -2.42 -8.83 -16.97
CA ILE A 274 -1.97 -10.19 -17.31
C ILE A 274 -2.97 -11.23 -16.84
N GLY A 275 -3.45 -11.12 -15.60
CA GLY A 275 -4.38 -12.04 -14.96
C GLY A 275 -5.70 -12.14 -15.73
N ILE A 276 -6.28 -10.99 -16.12
CA ILE A 276 -7.49 -10.96 -16.96
C ILE A 276 -7.25 -11.70 -18.28
N LYS A 277 -6.12 -11.45 -18.96
CA LYS A 277 -5.77 -12.12 -20.23
C LYS A 277 -5.58 -13.62 -20.05
N LYS A 278 -4.87 -14.07 -19.01
CA LYS A 278 -4.64 -15.50 -18.73
C LYS A 278 -5.96 -16.20 -18.41
N THR A 279 -6.79 -15.63 -17.54
CA THR A 279 -8.09 -16.20 -17.17
C THR A 279 -9.04 -16.25 -18.35
N TYR A 280 -9.03 -15.25 -19.22
CA TYR A 280 -9.79 -15.28 -20.45
C TYR A 280 -9.34 -16.42 -21.38
N LYS A 281 -8.03 -16.56 -21.62
CA LYS A 281 -7.46 -17.65 -22.42
C LYS A 281 -7.77 -19.02 -21.85
N LEU A 282 -7.67 -19.21 -20.54
CA LEU A 282 -8.00 -20.48 -19.86
C LEU A 282 -9.49 -20.82 -19.99
N LYS A 283 -10.38 -19.84 -19.83
CA LYS A 283 -11.83 -20.04 -20.03
C LYS A 283 -12.15 -20.47 -21.45
N ILE A 284 -11.44 -19.92 -22.44
CA ILE A 284 -11.61 -20.29 -23.84
C ILE A 284 -10.99 -21.66 -24.13
N SER A 285 -9.79 -21.96 -23.62
CA SER A 285 -9.16 -23.27 -23.84
C SER A 285 -10.00 -24.41 -23.27
N ASN A 286 -10.68 -24.17 -22.14
CA ASN A 286 -11.53 -25.15 -21.47
C ASN A 286 -12.94 -25.25 -22.07
N ASN A 287 -13.31 -24.36 -23.00
CA ASN A 287 -14.59 -24.39 -23.68
C ASN A 287 -14.39 -24.48 -25.20
N PRO A 288 -14.50 -25.68 -25.80
CA PRO A 288 -14.32 -25.90 -27.23
C PRO A 288 -15.16 -24.95 -28.12
N THR A 289 -16.36 -24.59 -27.67
CA THR A 289 -17.26 -23.68 -28.38
C THR A 289 -16.73 -22.24 -28.38
N LEU A 290 -16.23 -21.75 -27.24
CA LEU A 290 -15.62 -20.42 -27.17
C LEU A 290 -14.29 -20.36 -27.94
N LYS A 291 -13.55 -21.47 -28.00
CA LYS A 291 -12.35 -21.59 -28.84
C LYS A 291 -12.69 -21.48 -30.33
N GLU A 292 -13.78 -22.11 -30.74
CA GLU A 292 -14.28 -22.01 -32.11
C GLU A 292 -14.77 -20.59 -32.45
N TYR A 293 -15.46 -19.92 -31.52
CA TYR A 293 -15.78 -18.50 -31.65
C TYR A 293 -14.53 -17.63 -31.89
N GLU A 294 -13.45 -17.81 -31.11
CA GLU A 294 -12.21 -17.06 -31.31
C GLU A 294 -11.59 -17.34 -32.68
N ARG A 295 -11.61 -18.61 -33.13
CA ARG A 295 -11.10 -18.99 -34.45
C ARG A 295 -11.85 -18.25 -35.56
N ILE A 296 -13.19 -18.23 -35.51
CA ILE A 296 -14.04 -17.53 -36.47
C ILE A 296 -13.79 -16.01 -36.41
N TYR A 297 -13.75 -15.43 -35.22
CA TYR A 297 -13.51 -14.00 -35.02
C TYR A 297 -12.16 -13.56 -35.58
N ASN A 298 -11.09 -14.29 -35.27
CA ASN A 298 -9.75 -13.97 -35.75
C ASN A 298 -9.63 -14.16 -37.27
N ALA A 299 -10.29 -15.17 -37.85
CA ALA A 299 -10.33 -15.37 -39.29
C ALA A 299 -11.01 -14.20 -40.02
N LYS A 300 -12.18 -13.75 -39.54
CA LYS A 300 -12.89 -12.57 -40.07
C LYS A 300 -12.09 -11.28 -39.87
N TYR A 301 -11.50 -11.06 -38.70
CA TYR A 301 -10.66 -9.89 -38.45
C TYR A 301 -9.43 -9.84 -39.38
N ALA A 302 -8.76 -10.98 -39.58
CA ALA A 302 -7.64 -11.07 -40.50
C ALA A 302 -8.06 -10.87 -41.96
N LYS A 303 -9.26 -11.34 -42.35
CA LYS A 303 -9.84 -11.09 -43.67
C LYS A 303 -10.10 -9.59 -43.86
N MET A 304 -10.78 -8.95 -42.91
CA MET A 304 -11.04 -7.51 -42.94
C MET A 304 -9.74 -6.70 -43.05
N LYS A 305 -8.70 -7.00 -42.26
CA LYS A 305 -7.40 -6.33 -42.40
C LYS A 305 -6.75 -6.51 -43.78
N ARG A 306 -6.87 -7.70 -44.38
CA ARG A 306 -6.33 -7.96 -45.73
C ARG A 306 -7.11 -7.21 -46.81
N ASP A 307 -8.43 -7.11 -46.64
CA ASP A 307 -9.30 -6.44 -47.60
C ASP A 307 -9.22 -4.90 -47.47
N GLU A 308 -8.96 -4.36 -46.27
CA GLU A 308 -8.70 -2.93 -46.02
C GLU A 308 -7.43 -2.43 -46.76
N LEU A 309 -6.48 -3.32 -47.06
CA LEU A 309 -5.23 -2.99 -47.77
C LEU A 309 -5.36 -3.02 -49.31
N LYS A 310 -6.50 -3.42 -49.86
CA LYS A 310 -6.70 -3.50 -51.33
C LYS A 310 -7.30 -2.19 -51.85
N GLU A 311 -6.67 -1.59 -52.85
CA GLU A 311 -7.11 -0.32 -53.47
C GLU A 311 -8.49 -0.38 -54.13
N ASN A 312 -8.96 -1.57 -54.53
CA ASN A 312 -10.28 -1.80 -55.12
C ASN A 312 -11.12 -2.67 -54.16
N SER A 313 -11.84 -2.02 -53.25
CA SER A 313 -12.52 -2.61 -52.08
C SER A 313 -13.78 -3.43 -52.40
N ILE A 314 -13.60 -4.57 -53.06
CA ILE A 314 -14.66 -5.60 -53.27
C ILE A 314 -14.64 -6.63 -52.11
N GLY A 315 -14.14 -6.25 -50.93
CA GLY A 315 -13.93 -7.11 -49.76
C GLY A 315 -14.81 -6.78 -48.57
N GLU A 316 -14.66 -7.50 -47.45
CA GLU A 316 -15.43 -7.24 -46.23
C GLU A 316 -15.00 -5.89 -45.64
N SER A 317 -15.92 -4.91 -45.62
CA SER A 317 -15.59 -3.59 -45.12
C SER A 317 -15.37 -3.61 -43.60
N LYS A 318 -14.58 -2.66 -43.11
CA LYS A 318 -14.41 -2.46 -41.66
C LYS A 318 -15.74 -2.22 -40.95
N GLU A 319 -16.70 -1.58 -41.62
CA GLU A 319 -18.03 -1.33 -41.08
C GLU A 319 -18.85 -2.63 -40.95
N ASP A 320 -18.79 -3.50 -41.95
CA ASP A 320 -19.47 -4.80 -41.94
C ASP A 320 -18.89 -5.72 -40.87
N PHE A 321 -17.55 -5.75 -40.72
CA PHE A 321 -16.90 -6.44 -39.62
C PHE A 321 -17.36 -5.91 -38.26
N MET A 322 -17.48 -4.59 -38.10
CA MET A 322 -17.93 -3.99 -36.83
C MET A 322 -19.40 -4.32 -36.52
N LYS A 323 -20.28 -4.34 -37.53
CA LYS A 323 -21.68 -4.77 -37.39
C LYS A 323 -21.76 -6.24 -36.96
N TRP A 324 -21.05 -7.12 -37.66
CA TRP A 324 -20.96 -8.54 -37.32
C TRP A 324 -20.35 -8.75 -35.92
N SER A 325 -19.26 -8.07 -35.59
CA SER A 325 -18.57 -8.17 -34.29
C SER A 325 -19.49 -7.82 -33.13
N LYS A 326 -20.34 -6.79 -33.27
CA LYS A 326 -21.35 -6.45 -32.26
C LYS A 326 -22.37 -7.58 -32.05
N ILE A 327 -22.87 -8.17 -33.13
CA ILE A 327 -23.82 -9.30 -33.08
C ILE A 327 -23.15 -10.53 -32.46
N ALA A 328 -21.93 -10.86 -32.90
CA ALA A 328 -21.14 -11.99 -32.41
C ALA A 328 -20.84 -11.87 -30.90
N GLN A 329 -20.52 -10.67 -30.41
CA GLN A 329 -20.32 -10.40 -28.98
C GLN A 329 -21.63 -10.58 -28.17
N LYS A 330 -22.77 -10.14 -28.74
CA LYS A 330 -24.09 -10.34 -28.11
C LYS A 330 -24.43 -11.83 -28.02
N LEU A 331 -24.30 -12.57 -29.12
CA LEU A 331 -24.52 -14.02 -29.16
C LEU A 331 -23.62 -14.76 -28.17
N ARG A 332 -22.34 -14.37 -28.06
CA ARG A 332 -21.41 -14.94 -27.08
C ARG A 332 -21.89 -14.73 -25.65
N LYS A 333 -22.44 -13.56 -25.34
CA LYS A 333 -23.00 -13.27 -24.01
C LYS A 333 -24.21 -14.17 -23.71
N GLN A 334 -25.10 -14.33 -24.67
CA GLN A 334 -26.28 -15.22 -24.55
C GLN A 334 -25.85 -16.67 -24.32
N TYR A 335 -24.85 -17.16 -25.06
CA TYR A 335 -24.30 -18.51 -24.88
C TYR A 335 -23.67 -18.69 -23.48
N ILE A 336 -22.87 -17.73 -23.02
CA ILE A 336 -22.25 -17.78 -21.68
C ILE A 336 -23.30 -17.77 -20.56
N ASN A 337 -24.43 -17.10 -20.79
CA ASN A 337 -25.57 -17.07 -19.87
C ASN A 337 -26.46 -18.32 -19.97
N ASN A 338 -26.12 -19.30 -20.81
CA ASN A 338 -26.93 -20.48 -21.15
C ASN A 338 -28.32 -20.14 -21.73
N GLU A 339 -28.47 -18.97 -22.37
CA GLU A 339 -29.72 -18.55 -23.03
C GLU A 339 -29.91 -19.20 -24.40
N ILE A 340 -28.82 -19.64 -25.03
CA ILE A 340 -28.81 -20.33 -26.34
C ILE A 340 -27.89 -21.56 -26.27
N THR A 341 -28.20 -22.58 -27.08
CA THR A 341 -27.39 -23.80 -27.15
C THR A 341 -26.08 -23.56 -27.91
N LYS A 342 -25.14 -24.51 -27.79
CA LYS A 342 -23.89 -24.50 -28.55
C LYS A 342 -24.15 -24.48 -30.05
N GLU A 343 -25.09 -25.30 -30.51
CA GLU A 343 -25.42 -25.48 -31.92
C GLU A 343 -26.01 -24.19 -32.51
N ASP A 344 -26.95 -23.58 -31.79
CA ASP A 344 -27.59 -22.31 -32.19
C ASP A 344 -26.59 -21.15 -32.21
N PHE A 345 -25.69 -21.11 -31.22
CA PHE A 345 -24.61 -20.12 -31.16
C PHE A 345 -23.67 -20.20 -32.38
N LEU A 346 -23.17 -21.40 -32.71
CA LEU A 346 -22.24 -21.60 -33.82
C LEU A 346 -22.91 -21.38 -35.18
N LEU A 347 -24.17 -21.79 -35.34
CA LEU A 347 -24.93 -21.55 -36.57
C LEU A 347 -25.08 -20.04 -36.84
N ARG A 348 -25.51 -19.27 -35.83
CA ARG A 348 -25.70 -17.82 -35.96
C ARG A 348 -24.39 -17.03 -36.10
N LEU A 349 -23.26 -17.59 -35.70
CA LEU A 349 -21.92 -17.01 -35.92
C LEU A 349 -21.43 -17.15 -37.36
N SER A 350 -21.91 -18.18 -38.06
CA SER A 350 -21.51 -18.51 -39.43
C SER A 350 -22.32 -17.78 -40.51
N LEU A 351 -23.44 -17.16 -40.11
CA LEU A 351 -24.22 -16.21 -40.90
C LEU A 351 -23.55 -14.83 -40.86
#